data_AF-A0A346YQ51-F1
#
_entry.id   AF-A0A346YQ51-F1
#
_cell.length_a   1.000
_cell.length_b   1.000
_cell.length_c   1.000
_cell.angle_alpha   90.00
_cell.angle_beta   90.00
_cell.angle_gamma   90.00
#
_symmetry.space_group_name_H-M   'P 1'
#
loop_
_entity.id
_entity.type
_entity.pdbx_description
1 polymer ?
#
loop_
_entity_poly.entity_id
_entity_poly.type
_entity_poly.pdbx_seq_one_letter_code
_entity_poly.pdbx_strand_id
1 'polypeptide(L)'
;MRGTALGISVVLGAKWLGVALGVLLYGGTITKAAEIEKIDLPGVAVPLISLRGPIEQGDGEKFSKLTDGLDRASVILKSPGGLVKEALQIGATIRMSGFSTMVAADQECFSACGLIWVSGVRRYMSDTSLIGFHAAYREENGEYRESGVANAEIGSYLTHLGLRIEAIRYFTAAGPDDFLLLTPDRARMLGIETYRVDGGNITTPSANPTVDVYADRFVSYSLLQSRCAPFLQPDPIAVKRAHEATFAEGSQLVGGDKWIELWTPLLDQVKSQLNEKGALLLCVETEAHLRGQGQETGVEGPSFPCADAATPTELSLCQTPELWAKDRAMNSIYMWIRNNVEKSVRKRLLAVQRLWLKDRNNCGGDASCLNAIYDQRLNELRAIDLPS
;
A
#
# COMPACT_ATOMS: atom_id res chain seq x y z
N MET A 1 33.07 -63.77 -4.41
CA MET A 1 33.83 -64.43 -5.50
C MET A 1 33.71 -63.59 -6.76
N ARG A 2 34.84 -63.07 -7.27
CA ARG A 2 35.05 -62.39 -8.58
C ARG A 2 34.20 -61.11 -8.81
N GLY A 3 34.73 -59.97 -9.25
CA GLY A 3 35.99 -59.71 -9.95
C GLY A 3 36.50 -58.28 -9.82
N THR A 4 37.74 -58.15 -10.25
CA THR A 4 38.66 -57.02 -10.31
C THR A 4 38.51 -56.19 -11.59
N ALA A 5 38.70 -54.87 -11.49
CA ALA A 5 39.27 -53.96 -12.51
C ALA A 5 39.57 -52.62 -11.78
N LEU A 6 40.80 -52.10 -11.57
CA LEU A 6 41.95 -51.76 -12.43
C LEU A 6 41.62 -50.79 -13.58
N GLY A 7 42.01 -49.53 -13.39
CA GLY A 7 42.11 -48.44 -14.37
C GLY A 7 42.88 -47.28 -13.73
N ILE A 8 44.22 -47.33 -13.72
CA ILE A 8 45.17 -46.75 -14.71
C ILE A 8 45.09 -45.22 -14.78
N SER A 9 46.03 -44.60 -14.06
CA SER A 9 46.47 -43.22 -14.23
C SER A 9 47.25 -43.07 -15.54
N VAL A 10 46.94 -42.05 -16.33
CA VAL A 10 47.79 -41.61 -17.45
C VAL A 10 48.23 -40.19 -17.17
N VAL A 11 49.53 -40.07 -16.88
CA VAL A 11 50.30 -38.84 -16.94
C VAL A 11 50.78 -38.67 -18.37
N LEU A 12 50.42 -37.57 -19.03
CA LEU A 12 51.05 -37.13 -20.27
C LEU A 12 51.41 -35.65 -20.13
N GLY A 13 52.69 -35.40 -19.87
CA GLY A 13 53.29 -34.10 -20.04
C GLY A 13 53.53 -33.81 -21.52
N ALA A 14 53.25 -32.58 -21.94
CA ALA A 14 53.76 -32.02 -23.18
C ALA A 14 54.25 -30.60 -22.89
N LYS A 15 55.58 -30.43 -22.90
CA LYS A 15 56.24 -29.14 -22.94
C LYS A 15 56.09 -28.57 -24.34
N TRP A 16 55.52 -27.38 -24.47
CA TRP A 16 55.67 -26.54 -25.65
C TRP A 16 56.22 -25.18 -25.21
N LEU A 17 57.49 -24.93 -25.58
CA LEU A 17 58.05 -23.58 -25.62
C LEU A 17 57.36 -22.84 -26.76
N GLY A 18 56.60 -21.79 -26.42
CA GLY A 18 56.05 -20.84 -27.37
C GLY A 18 56.13 -19.45 -26.74
N VAL A 19 57.16 -18.70 -27.11
CA VAL A 19 57.28 -17.26 -26.83
C VAL A 19 56.20 -16.57 -27.64
N ALA A 20 55.16 -16.07 -26.98
CA ALA A 20 54.24 -15.09 -27.53
C ALA A 20 54.40 -13.79 -26.75
N LEU A 21 55.05 -12.82 -27.41
CA LEU A 21 55.12 -11.43 -27.00
C LEU A 21 53.73 -10.90 -26.68
N GLY A 22 53.64 -10.13 -25.61
CA GLY A 22 52.41 -9.54 -25.12
C GLY A 22 51.77 -8.57 -26.12
N VAL A 23 50.44 -8.56 -26.08
CA VAL A 23 49.67 -7.33 -26.02
C VAL A 23 48.60 -7.55 -24.94
N LEU A 24 48.92 -7.19 -23.70
CA LEU A 24 47.92 -6.95 -22.67
C LEU A 24 47.19 -5.66 -23.04
N LEU A 25 46.17 -5.79 -23.90
CA LEU A 25 45.16 -4.76 -24.03
C LEU A 25 44.33 -4.79 -22.75
N TYR A 26 44.78 -4.02 -21.75
CA TYR A 26 43.90 -3.55 -20.68
C TYR A 26 42.88 -2.61 -21.33
N GLY A 27 41.86 -3.19 -21.96
CA GLY A 27 40.65 -2.48 -22.29
C GLY A 27 39.91 -2.25 -20.98
N GLY A 28 40.18 -1.12 -20.32
CA GLY A 28 39.29 -0.63 -19.28
C GLY A 28 37.90 -0.52 -19.88
N THR A 29 36.96 -1.31 -19.40
CA THR A 29 35.54 -1.12 -19.71
C THR A 29 35.16 0.22 -19.13
N ILE A 30 35.10 1.25 -19.99
CA ILE A 30 34.40 2.47 -19.65
C ILE A 30 32.95 2.05 -19.48
N THR A 31 32.51 1.88 -18.24
CA THR A 31 31.08 1.74 -17.93
C THR A 31 30.42 3.02 -18.44
N LYS A 32 29.40 2.87 -19.29
CA LYS A 32 28.67 4.00 -19.85
C LYS A 32 27.54 4.36 -18.88
N ALA A 33 27.34 5.65 -18.62
CA ALA A 33 26.18 6.23 -17.93
C ALA A 33 24.84 5.65 -18.43
N ALA A 34 23.78 5.81 -17.61
CA ALA A 34 22.50 5.20 -17.90
C ALA A 34 21.95 5.65 -19.26
N GLU A 35 21.51 4.67 -20.04
CA GLU A 35 20.70 4.89 -21.23
C GLU A 35 19.27 5.20 -20.75
N ILE A 36 18.83 6.44 -20.96
CA ILE A 36 17.50 6.92 -20.55
C ILE A 36 16.78 7.41 -21.81
N GLU A 37 15.72 6.70 -22.17
CA GLU A 37 15.02 6.91 -23.44
C GLU A 37 13.51 6.91 -23.23
N LYS A 38 12.83 7.81 -23.94
CA LYS A 38 11.38 7.76 -24.08
C LYS A 38 11.04 6.83 -25.24
N ILE A 39 10.21 5.84 -24.97
CA ILE A 39 9.69 4.89 -25.96
C ILE A 39 8.23 5.24 -26.20
N ASP A 40 7.96 5.75 -27.40
CA ASP A 40 6.60 6.01 -27.88
C ASP A 40 6.09 4.76 -28.61
N LEU A 41 5.17 4.02 -27.97
CA LEU A 41 4.53 2.86 -28.57
C LEU A 41 3.21 3.26 -29.24
N PRO A 42 3.00 2.96 -30.53
CA PRO A 42 1.74 3.23 -31.21
C PRO A 42 0.55 2.60 -30.47
N GLY A 43 -0.48 3.40 -30.17
CA GLY A 43 -1.69 2.95 -29.49
C GLY A 43 -1.58 2.84 -27.96
N VAL A 44 -0.41 3.15 -27.36
CA VAL A 44 -0.25 3.20 -25.91
C VAL A 44 -0.33 4.66 -25.45
N ALA A 45 -1.39 4.99 -24.69
CA ALA A 45 -1.64 6.36 -24.22
C ALA A 45 -0.66 6.85 -23.13
N VAL A 46 0.10 5.94 -22.53
CA VAL A 46 1.06 6.25 -21.45
C VAL A 46 2.48 6.11 -21.99
N PRO A 47 3.27 7.20 -22.03
CA PRO A 47 4.68 7.13 -22.41
C PRO A 47 5.45 6.12 -21.56
N LEU A 48 6.31 5.34 -22.21
CA LEU A 48 7.25 4.47 -21.52
C LEU A 48 8.60 5.17 -21.45
N ILE A 49 9.23 5.17 -20.28
CA ILE A 49 10.60 5.63 -20.11
C ILE A 49 11.44 4.41 -19.76
N SER A 50 12.45 4.08 -20.55
CA SER A 50 13.40 3.03 -20.19
C SER A 50 14.65 3.65 -19.57
N LEU A 51 15.08 3.11 -18.43
CA LEU A 51 16.35 3.45 -17.77
C LEU A 51 17.17 2.17 -17.63
N ARG A 52 18.29 2.12 -18.34
CA ARG A 52 19.18 0.95 -18.43
C ARG A 52 20.63 1.31 -18.10
N GLY A 53 21.33 0.43 -17.38
CA GLY A 53 22.76 0.60 -17.08
C GLY A 53 23.06 1.33 -15.76
N PRO A 54 24.34 1.60 -15.45
CA PRO A 54 24.75 2.19 -14.18
C PRO A 54 24.26 3.65 -14.05
N ILE A 55 23.86 4.05 -12.85
CA ILE A 55 23.38 5.39 -12.53
C ILE A 55 24.59 6.27 -12.19
N GLU A 56 24.92 7.19 -13.07
CA GLU A 56 26.11 8.04 -12.99
C GLU A 56 25.75 9.53 -12.88
N GLN A 57 26.77 10.37 -12.68
CA GLN A 57 26.58 11.80 -12.48
C GLN A 57 25.85 12.46 -13.67
N GLY A 58 24.81 13.24 -13.40
CA GLY A 58 24.00 13.92 -14.41
C GLY A 58 22.79 13.14 -14.92
N ASP A 59 22.65 11.85 -14.57
CA ASP A 59 21.48 11.06 -14.97
C ASP A 59 20.17 11.59 -14.37
N GLY A 60 20.20 12.18 -13.18
CA GLY A 60 19.04 12.84 -12.59
C GLY A 60 18.57 14.06 -13.37
N GLU A 61 19.50 14.89 -13.86
CA GLU A 61 19.16 16.04 -14.71
C GLU A 61 18.68 15.59 -16.09
N LYS A 62 19.32 14.56 -16.67
CA LYS A 62 18.91 13.95 -17.94
C LYS A 62 17.49 13.41 -17.86
N PHE A 63 17.16 12.66 -16.79
CA PHE A 63 15.81 12.12 -16.57
C PHE A 63 14.77 13.23 -16.42
N SER A 64 15.07 14.25 -15.61
CA SER A 64 14.17 15.39 -15.41
C SER A 64 13.89 16.14 -16.72
N LYS A 65 14.91 16.42 -17.54
CA LYS A 65 14.73 17.06 -18.85
C LYS A 65 13.93 16.20 -19.83
N LEU A 66 14.19 14.89 -19.86
CA LEU A 66 13.49 13.96 -20.76
C LEU A 66 12.00 13.85 -20.42
N THR A 67 11.65 13.97 -19.14
CA THR A 67 10.29 13.78 -18.63
C THR A 67 9.54 15.08 -18.40
N ASP A 68 10.16 16.22 -18.73
CA ASP A 68 9.55 17.54 -18.57
C ASP A 68 8.24 17.66 -19.36
N GLY A 69 7.21 18.19 -18.71
CA GLY A 69 5.87 18.32 -19.28
C GLY A 69 5.05 17.03 -19.40
N LEU A 70 5.51 15.87 -18.89
CA LEU A 70 4.71 14.65 -18.85
C LEU A 70 3.85 14.58 -17.58
N ASP A 71 2.53 14.50 -17.75
CA ASP A 71 1.58 14.33 -16.62
C ASP A 71 1.53 12.88 -16.10
N ARG A 72 2.01 11.92 -16.90
CA ARG A 72 2.06 10.49 -16.56
C ARG A 72 3.08 9.75 -17.41
N ALA A 73 3.74 8.76 -16.82
CA ALA A 73 4.63 7.85 -17.50
C ALA A 73 4.78 6.53 -16.72
N SER A 74 5.28 5.49 -17.40
CA SER A 74 5.75 4.25 -16.77
C SER A 74 7.25 4.09 -17.01
N VAL A 75 8.02 4.01 -15.93
CA VAL A 75 9.48 3.88 -15.96
C VAL A 75 9.88 2.41 -15.84
N ILE A 76 10.46 1.85 -16.89
CA ILE A 76 10.97 0.48 -16.95
C ILE A 76 12.44 0.50 -16.57
N LEU A 77 12.77 -0.22 -15.50
CA LEU A 77 14.07 -0.20 -14.84
C LEU A 77 14.84 -1.48 -15.11
N LYS A 78 16.10 -1.33 -15.54
CA LYS A 78 17.08 -2.41 -15.64
C LYS A 78 18.48 -1.86 -15.30
N SER A 79 18.88 -1.91 -14.04
CA SER A 79 20.12 -1.24 -13.62
C SER A 79 20.78 -1.94 -12.42
N PRO A 80 22.12 -2.05 -12.42
CA PRO A 80 22.87 -2.53 -11.26
C PRO A 80 22.89 -1.51 -10.10
N GLY A 81 22.36 -0.30 -10.31
CA GLY A 81 22.46 0.81 -9.35
C GLY A 81 23.55 1.80 -9.72
N GLY A 82 24.08 2.51 -8.73
CA GLY A 82 25.07 3.58 -8.93
C GLY A 82 24.96 4.67 -7.87
N LEU A 83 25.14 5.93 -8.28
CA LEU A 83 25.17 7.07 -7.36
C LEU A 83 23.80 7.28 -6.68
N VAL A 84 23.79 7.19 -5.34
CA VAL A 84 22.59 7.40 -4.52
C VAL A 84 21.94 8.75 -4.81
N LYS A 85 22.73 9.83 -4.83
CA LYS A 85 22.21 11.20 -5.05
C LYS A 85 21.42 11.32 -6.36
N GLU A 86 21.93 10.73 -7.44
CA GLU A 86 21.29 10.77 -8.76
C GLU A 86 20.00 9.93 -8.75
N ALA A 87 20.04 8.73 -8.15
CA ALA A 87 18.86 7.90 -7.98
C ALA A 87 17.76 8.57 -7.15
N LEU A 88 18.11 9.28 -6.06
CA LEU A 88 17.16 10.04 -5.26
C LEU A 88 16.54 11.20 -6.04
N GLN A 89 17.31 11.88 -6.90
CA GLN A 89 16.78 12.93 -7.78
C GLN A 89 15.80 12.37 -8.82
N ILE A 90 16.13 11.23 -9.45
CA ILE A 90 15.23 10.53 -10.37
C ILE A 90 13.96 10.09 -9.64
N GLY A 91 14.12 9.45 -8.49
CA GLY A 91 13.00 8.99 -7.66
C GLY A 91 12.07 10.14 -7.23
N ALA A 92 12.63 11.28 -6.81
CA ALA A 92 11.86 12.47 -6.48
C ALA A 92 11.04 12.97 -7.68
N THR A 93 11.63 12.99 -8.87
CA THR A 93 10.93 13.37 -10.11
C THR A 93 9.78 12.41 -10.41
N ILE A 94 10.01 11.10 -10.31
CA ILE A 94 8.99 10.05 -10.49
C ILE A 94 7.83 10.23 -9.51
N ARG A 95 8.14 10.43 -8.22
CA ARG A 95 7.14 10.57 -7.17
C ARG A 95 6.29 11.81 -7.36
N MET A 96 6.93 12.96 -7.63
CA MET A 96 6.24 14.24 -7.82
C MET A 96 5.38 14.28 -9.08
N SER A 97 5.78 13.55 -10.13
CA SER A 97 5.05 13.49 -11.39
C SER A 97 4.00 12.37 -11.45
N GLY A 98 3.83 11.61 -10.37
CA GLY A 98 2.86 10.51 -10.32
C GLY A 98 3.19 9.34 -11.26
N PHE A 99 4.46 9.13 -11.58
CA PHE A 99 4.88 8.08 -12.51
C PHE A 99 4.83 6.69 -11.87
N SER A 100 4.57 5.69 -12.69
CA SER A 100 4.66 4.28 -12.32
C SER A 100 6.07 3.75 -12.57
N THR A 101 6.48 2.74 -11.82
CA THR A 101 7.78 2.08 -11.97
C THR A 101 7.58 0.59 -12.20
N MET A 102 8.45 -0.02 -13.02
CA MET A 102 8.36 -1.43 -13.37
C MET A 102 9.75 -2.04 -13.45
N VAL A 103 9.90 -3.22 -12.86
CA VAL A 103 10.97 -4.17 -13.18
C VAL A 103 10.31 -5.37 -13.82
N ALA A 104 10.70 -5.70 -15.05
CA ALA A 104 10.12 -6.82 -15.78
C ALA A 104 10.60 -8.16 -15.21
N ALA A 105 10.00 -9.27 -15.67
CA ALA A 105 10.46 -10.61 -15.34
C ALA A 105 11.92 -10.82 -15.75
N ASP A 106 12.68 -11.46 -14.86
CA ASP A 106 14.09 -11.80 -15.03
C ASP A 106 15.01 -10.59 -15.30
N GLN A 107 14.53 -9.35 -15.04
CA GLN A 107 15.34 -8.14 -15.11
C GLN A 107 15.82 -7.72 -13.74
N GLU A 108 16.99 -7.10 -13.71
CA GLU A 108 17.68 -6.66 -12.51
C GLU A 108 17.49 -5.18 -12.20
N CYS A 109 17.27 -4.87 -10.94
CA CYS A 109 17.23 -3.52 -10.40
C CYS A 109 17.81 -3.54 -8.99
N PHE A 110 19.12 -3.31 -8.89
CA PHE A 110 19.87 -3.44 -7.66
C PHE A 110 20.25 -2.08 -7.07
N SER A 111 20.45 -2.06 -5.75
CA SER A 111 21.02 -0.92 -5.03
C SER A 111 20.20 0.36 -5.27
N ALA A 112 20.86 1.44 -5.73
CA ALA A 112 20.23 2.71 -6.06
C ALA A 112 19.07 2.60 -7.08
N CYS A 113 19.05 1.59 -7.96
CA CYS A 113 17.91 1.36 -8.85
C CYS A 113 16.63 1.02 -8.05
N GLY A 114 16.74 0.23 -6.99
CA GLY A 114 15.61 -0.12 -6.13
C GLY A 114 14.99 1.12 -5.45
N LEU A 115 15.80 2.15 -5.17
CA LEU A 115 15.30 3.45 -4.67
C LEU A 115 14.45 4.17 -5.71
N ILE A 116 14.87 4.13 -6.98
CA ILE A 116 14.07 4.66 -8.09
C ILE A 116 12.76 3.88 -8.20
N TRP A 117 12.82 2.54 -8.17
CA TRP A 117 11.64 1.69 -8.25
C TRP A 117 10.61 1.99 -7.16
N VAL A 118 11.03 2.09 -5.90
CA VAL A 118 10.08 2.29 -4.79
C VAL A 118 9.44 3.69 -4.80
N SER A 119 9.97 4.62 -5.58
CA SER A 119 9.45 5.99 -5.73
C SER A 119 8.19 6.09 -6.58
N GLY A 120 7.87 5.05 -7.36
CA GLY A 120 6.66 4.99 -8.18
C GLY A 120 5.38 5.02 -7.34
N VAL A 121 4.34 5.71 -7.84
CA VAL A 121 2.99 5.67 -7.23
C VAL A 121 2.27 4.36 -7.49
N ARG A 122 2.69 3.64 -8.53
CA ARG A 122 2.37 2.23 -8.79
C ARG A 122 3.65 1.51 -9.11
N ARG A 123 3.89 0.41 -8.40
CA ARG A 123 5.15 -0.36 -8.46
C ARG A 123 4.86 -1.73 -9.03
N TYR A 124 5.32 -1.99 -10.24
CA TYR A 124 5.12 -3.25 -10.92
C TYR A 124 6.36 -4.14 -10.75
N MET A 125 6.12 -5.41 -10.45
CA MET A 125 7.15 -6.45 -10.36
C MET A 125 6.53 -7.82 -10.65
N SER A 126 7.35 -8.79 -11.03
CA SER A 126 6.96 -10.20 -11.15
C SER A 126 7.61 -11.02 -10.04
N ASP A 127 7.27 -12.31 -9.96
CA ASP A 127 7.91 -13.24 -9.01
C ASP A 127 9.40 -13.47 -9.33
N THR A 128 9.82 -13.24 -10.57
CA THR A 128 11.22 -13.42 -11.01
C THR A 128 11.95 -12.09 -11.25
N SER A 129 11.33 -10.95 -10.92
CA SER A 129 12.01 -9.67 -10.94
C SER A 129 13.09 -9.63 -9.86
N LEU A 130 14.31 -9.27 -10.25
CA LEU A 130 15.45 -9.24 -9.35
C LEU A 130 15.63 -7.82 -8.80
N ILE A 131 14.88 -7.49 -7.75
CA ILE A 131 14.99 -6.22 -7.05
C ILE A 131 15.75 -6.46 -5.75
N GLY A 132 16.95 -5.89 -5.61
CA GLY A 132 17.84 -6.19 -4.50
C GLY A 132 18.40 -4.96 -3.81
N PHE A 133 18.58 -5.06 -2.49
CA PHE A 133 18.99 -3.96 -1.63
C PHE A 133 20.20 -4.33 -0.77
N HIS A 134 21.05 -3.35 -0.51
CA HIS A 134 22.19 -3.42 0.39
C HIS A 134 22.50 -2.00 0.90
N ALA A 135 23.30 -1.89 1.96
CA ALA A 135 23.75 -0.64 2.51
C ALA A 135 24.56 0.15 1.48
N ALA A 136 24.31 1.46 1.37
CA ALA A 136 25.15 2.34 0.57
C ALA A 136 26.58 2.34 1.12
N TYR A 137 27.56 2.31 0.23
CA TYR A 137 28.97 2.18 0.58
C TYR A 137 29.83 3.17 -0.20
N ARG A 138 31.08 3.30 0.24
CA ARG A 138 32.18 3.93 -0.48
C ARG A 138 33.26 2.90 -0.71
N GLU A 139 33.90 2.96 -1.86
CA GLU A 139 35.09 2.17 -2.11
C GLU A 139 36.32 2.95 -1.65
N GLU A 140 37.10 2.37 -0.74
CA GLU A 140 38.34 2.93 -0.24
C GLU A 140 39.43 1.86 -0.34
N ASN A 141 40.45 2.12 -1.16
CA ASN A 141 41.57 1.18 -1.39
C ASN A 141 41.13 -0.23 -1.86
N GLY A 142 40.04 -0.32 -2.63
CA GLY A 142 39.50 -1.59 -3.12
C GLY A 142 38.66 -2.36 -2.09
N GLU A 143 38.39 -1.78 -0.92
CA GLU A 143 37.45 -2.30 0.07
C GLU A 143 36.16 -1.47 0.08
N TYR A 144 35.02 -2.15 0.16
CA TYR A 144 33.74 -1.49 0.34
C TYR A 144 33.46 -1.23 1.81
N ARG A 145 33.23 0.04 2.16
CA ARG A 145 32.88 0.48 3.51
C ARG A 145 31.55 1.17 3.50
N GLU A 146 30.66 0.77 4.40
CA GLU A 146 29.35 1.39 4.54
C GLU A 146 29.45 2.91 4.75
N SER A 147 28.58 3.65 4.08
CA SER A 147 28.49 5.09 4.21
C SER A 147 27.30 5.46 5.10
N GLY A 148 27.59 5.80 6.36
CA GLY A 148 26.55 6.23 7.30
C GLY A 148 25.75 7.44 6.81
N VAL A 149 26.41 8.40 6.16
CA VAL A 149 25.76 9.59 5.59
C VAL A 149 24.80 9.22 4.46
N ALA A 150 25.23 8.39 3.51
CA ALA A 150 24.36 7.98 2.39
C ALA A 150 23.17 7.12 2.87
N ASN A 151 23.39 6.22 3.83
CA ASN A 151 22.29 5.43 4.42
C ASN A 151 21.31 6.31 5.23
N ALA A 152 21.79 7.37 5.87
CA ALA A 152 20.92 8.34 6.54
C ALA A 152 20.07 9.14 5.53
N GLU A 153 20.64 9.53 4.39
CA GLU A 153 19.91 10.18 3.29
C GLU A 153 18.85 9.24 2.70
N ILE A 154 19.20 7.96 2.47
CA ILE A 154 18.26 6.93 2.02
C ILE A 154 17.13 6.77 3.04
N GLY A 155 17.44 6.63 4.33
CA GLY A 155 16.43 6.47 5.37
C GLY A 155 15.47 7.66 5.45
N SER A 156 16.00 8.88 5.38
CA SER A 156 15.20 10.11 5.32
C SER A 156 14.30 10.11 4.08
N TYR A 157 14.85 9.79 2.91
CA TYR A 157 14.10 9.75 1.66
C TYR A 157 12.94 8.75 1.70
N LEU A 158 13.20 7.52 2.13
CA LEU A 158 12.19 6.47 2.22
C LEU A 158 11.11 6.79 3.27
N THR A 159 11.47 7.52 4.34
CA THR A 159 10.49 8.07 5.30
C THR A 159 9.54 9.05 4.62
N HIS A 160 10.03 9.96 3.77
CA HIS A 160 9.19 10.90 3.02
C HIS A 160 8.32 10.20 1.95
N LEU A 161 8.68 9.00 1.51
CA LEU A 161 7.83 8.16 0.67
C LEU A 161 6.72 7.44 1.47
N GLY A 162 6.72 7.56 2.80
CA GLY A 162 5.73 6.94 3.69
C GLY A 162 6.01 5.47 3.99
N LEU A 163 7.24 4.99 3.76
CA LEU A 163 7.60 3.62 4.11
C LEU A 163 7.79 3.47 5.63
N ARG A 164 7.39 2.31 6.15
CA ARG A 164 7.63 1.96 7.56
C ARG A 164 9.10 1.71 7.85
N ILE A 165 9.47 1.83 9.12
CA ILE A 165 10.85 1.64 9.57
C ILE A 165 11.38 0.23 9.25
N GLU A 166 10.53 -0.79 9.22
CA GLU A 166 10.92 -2.15 8.84
C GLU A 166 11.33 -2.23 7.37
N ALA A 167 10.61 -1.55 6.47
CA ALA A 167 10.97 -1.43 5.06
C ALA A 167 12.26 -0.63 4.90
N ILE A 168 12.38 0.50 5.61
CA ILE A 168 13.59 1.34 5.57
C ILE A 168 14.82 0.54 5.99
N ARG A 169 14.73 -0.19 7.11
CA ARG A 169 15.80 -1.07 7.58
C ARG A 169 16.13 -2.15 6.55
N TYR A 170 15.12 -2.77 5.93
CA TYR A 170 15.33 -3.79 4.91
C TYR A 170 16.16 -3.27 3.72
N PHE A 171 15.94 -2.03 3.31
CA PHE A 171 16.67 -1.42 2.19
C PHE A 171 18.16 -1.21 2.46
N THR A 172 18.59 -1.18 3.72
CA THR A 172 19.96 -0.87 4.11
C THR A 172 20.59 -1.96 4.99
N ALA A 173 19.96 -3.13 5.13
CA ALA A 173 20.37 -4.15 6.10
C ALA A 173 21.48 -5.08 5.62
N ALA A 174 21.51 -5.44 4.33
CA ALA A 174 22.61 -6.24 3.79
C ALA A 174 23.89 -5.40 3.74
N GLY A 175 25.02 -6.02 4.08
CA GLY A 175 26.33 -5.37 3.95
C GLY A 175 26.70 -5.13 2.48
N PRO A 176 27.77 -4.38 2.19
CA PRO A 176 28.14 -4.01 0.83
C PRO A 176 28.39 -5.18 -0.14
N ASP A 177 28.81 -6.34 0.39
CA ASP A 177 29.12 -7.55 -0.37
C ASP A 177 27.96 -8.57 -0.41
N ASP A 178 26.79 -8.20 0.11
CA ASP A 178 25.59 -9.05 0.19
C ASP A 178 24.37 -8.31 -0.39
N PHE A 179 23.26 -9.02 -0.59
CA PHE A 179 22.02 -8.40 -1.06
C PHE A 179 20.77 -9.11 -0.53
N LEU A 180 19.76 -8.31 -0.20
CA LEU A 180 18.42 -8.80 0.10
C LEU A 180 17.53 -8.64 -1.13
N LEU A 181 17.06 -9.76 -1.69
CA LEU A 181 16.09 -9.76 -2.79
C LEU A 181 14.66 -9.56 -2.26
N LEU A 182 13.98 -8.56 -2.80
CA LEU A 182 12.60 -8.26 -2.52
C LEU A 182 11.69 -9.08 -3.44
N THR A 183 10.98 -10.04 -2.86
CA THR A 183 9.89 -10.77 -3.51
C THR A 183 8.55 -10.04 -3.31
N PRO A 184 7.51 -10.34 -4.11
CA PRO A 184 6.18 -9.77 -3.87
C PRO A 184 5.63 -10.05 -2.47
N ASP A 185 5.83 -11.25 -1.93
CA ASP A 185 5.41 -11.58 -0.56
C ASP A 185 6.21 -10.81 0.48
N ARG A 186 7.52 -10.63 0.27
CA ARG A 186 8.34 -9.80 1.16
C ARG A 186 7.91 -8.34 1.12
N ALA A 187 7.54 -7.82 -0.05
CA ALA A 187 6.99 -6.47 -0.19
C ALA A 187 5.72 -6.29 0.66
N ARG A 188 4.82 -7.28 0.65
CA ARG A 188 3.60 -7.27 1.49
C ARG A 188 3.90 -7.22 2.98
N MET A 189 4.87 -8.01 3.45
CA MET A 189 5.30 -8.02 4.86
C MET A 189 5.91 -6.66 5.29
N LEU A 190 6.58 -5.99 4.36
CA LEU A 190 7.21 -4.69 4.57
C LEU A 190 6.27 -3.49 4.38
N GLY A 191 4.99 -3.72 4.04
CA GLY A 191 4.04 -2.64 3.79
C GLY A 191 4.19 -1.95 2.44
N ILE A 192 4.91 -2.57 1.51
CA ILE A 192 5.14 -2.02 0.17
C ILE A 192 4.09 -2.59 -0.77
N GLU A 193 3.13 -1.75 -1.15
CA GLU A 193 2.13 -2.10 -2.16
C GLU A 193 2.76 -2.27 -3.55
N THR A 194 2.41 -3.38 -4.20
CA THR A 194 2.91 -3.74 -5.53
C THR A 194 1.79 -4.27 -6.44
N TYR A 195 1.95 -4.05 -7.73
CA TYR A 195 1.17 -4.66 -8.79
C TYR A 195 1.96 -5.85 -9.31
N ARG A 196 1.58 -7.06 -8.89
CA ARG A 196 2.28 -8.29 -9.28
C ARG A 196 1.88 -8.67 -10.70
N VAL A 197 2.87 -8.87 -11.57
CA VAL A 197 2.68 -9.23 -12.98
C VAL A 197 3.07 -10.68 -13.20
N ASP A 198 2.16 -11.47 -13.76
CA ASP A 198 2.37 -12.89 -14.10
C ASP A 198 1.72 -13.23 -15.45
N GLY A 199 2.54 -13.54 -16.46
CA GLY A 199 2.06 -14.00 -17.77
C GLY A 199 1.05 -13.08 -18.48
N GLY A 200 1.02 -11.78 -18.13
CA GLY A 200 0.05 -10.79 -18.62
C GLY A 200 -1.10 -10.48 -17.65
N ASN A 201 -1.28 -11.26 -16.59
CA ASN A 201 -2.19 -10.95 -15.48
C ASN A 201 -1.55 -9.96 -14.51
N ILE A 202 -2.37 -9.07 -13.96
CA ILE A 202 -1.93 -8.09 -12.95
C ILE A 202 -2.78 -8.29 -11.70
N THR A 203 -2.13 -8.68 -10.59
CA THR A 203 -2.74 -8.69 -9.26
C THR A 203 -2.47 -7.34 -8.59
N THR A 204 -3.54 -6.63 -8.26
CA THR A 204 -3.46 -5.30 -7.63
C THR A 204 -3.17 -5.39 -6.12
N PRO A 205 -2.70 -4.30 -5.48
CA PRO A 205 -2.59 -4.24 -4.03
C PRO A 205 -3.90 -4.55 -3.30
N SER A 206 -5.06 -4.16 -3.86
CA SER A 206 -6.37 -4.47 -3.27
C SER A 206 -6.70 -5.98 -3.29
N ALA A 207 -6.28 -6.69 -4.34
CA ALA A 207 -6.47 -8.13 -4.46
C ALA A 207 -5.43 -8.93 -3.65
N ASN A 208 -4.28 -8.32 -3.33
CA ASN A 208 -3.23 -8.94 -2.54
C ASN A 208 -2.64 -7.96 -1.50
N PRO A 209 -3.39 -7.67 -0.41
CA PRO A 209 -3.07 -6.59 0.52
C PRO A 209 -1.75 -6.79 1.29
N THR A 210 -1.16 -5.68 1.70
CA THR A 210 -0.01 -5.67 2.62
C THR A 210 -0.45 -5.98 4.05
N VAL A 211 0.50 -6.31 4.91
CA VAL A 211 0.23 -6.58 6.33
C VAL A 211 -0.40 -5.36 7.03
N ASP A 212 -0.05 -4.15 6.61
CA ASP A 212 -0.61 -2.89 7.11
C ASP A 212 -2.11 -2.76 6.86
N VAL A 213 -2.56 -3.14 5.66
CA VAL A 213 -3.98 -3.14 5.31
C VAL A 213 -4.75 -4.15 6.16
N TYR A 214 -4.18 -5.32 6.43
CA TYR A 214 -4.80 -6.27 7.36
C TYR A 214 -4.85 -5.70 8.78
N ALA A 215 -3.81 -5.03 9.26
CA ALA A 215 -3.78 -4.46 10.62
C ALA A 215 -4.89 -3.41 10.79
N ASP A 216 -5.04 -2.53 9.81
CA ASP A 216 -6.10 -1.53 9.73
C ASP A 216 -7.51 -2.16 9.70
N ARG A 217 -7.71 -3.18 8.84
CA ARG A 217 -8.98 -3.93 8.80
C ARG A 217 -9.28 -4.62 10.13
N PHE A 218 -8.27 -5.19 10.78
CA PHE A 218 -8.44 -5.91 12.04
C PHE A 218 -8.99 -4.96 13.10
N VAL A 219 -8.33 -3.81 13.29
CA VAL A 219 -8.78 -2.77 14.23
C VAL A 219 -10.16 -2.22 13.85
N SER A 220 -10.41 -2.00 12.56
CA SER A 220 -11.71 -1.53 12.07
C SER A 220 -12.85 -2.52 12.40
N TYR A 221 -12.63 -3.82 12.21
CA TYR A 221 -13.60 -4.84 12.60
C TYR A 221 -13.75 -4.98 14.11
N SER A 222 -12.65 -4.85 14.89
CA SER A 222 -12.73 -4.84 16.34
C SER A 222 -13.63 -3.70 16.84
N LEU A 223 -13.51 -2.52 16.22
CA LEU A 223 -14.38 -1.37 16.52
C LEU A 223 -15.82 -1.64 16.09
N LEU A 224 -16.02 -2.17 14.88
CA LEU A 224 -17.35 -2.46 14.34
C LEU A 224 -18.12 -3.43 15.25
N GLN A 225 -17.43 -4.45 15.76
CA GLN A 225 -17.98 -5.46 16.66
C GLN A 225 -18.28 -4.91 18.06
N SER A 226 -17.37 -4.11 18.65
CA SER A 226 -17.44 -3.74 20.06
C SER A 226 -18.14 -2.40 20.31
N ARG A 227 -17.77 -1.38 19.53
CA ARG A 227 -18.17 0.02 19.78
C ARG A 227 -19.31 0.47 18.88
N CYS A 228 -19.36 -0.06 17.65
CA CYS A 228 -20.32 0.40 16.65
C CYS A 228 -21.62 -0.39 16.61
N ALA A 229 -21.66 -1.56 17.25
CA ALA A 229 -22.86 -2.39 17.28
C ALA A 229 -24.13 -1.65 17.75
N PRO A 230 -24.09 -0.80 18.81
CA PRO A 230 -25.26 -0.03 19.23
C PRO A 230 -25.76 0.99 18.19
N PHE A 231 -24.86 1.52 17.35
CA PHE A 231 -25.21 2.50 16.32
C PHE A 231 -25.68 1.82 15.03
N LEU A 232 -24.89 0.87 14.54
CA LEU A 232 -25.01 0.36 13.17
C LEU A 232 -25.72 -0.98 13.07
N GLN A 233 -25.84 -1.70 14.19
CA GLN A 233 -26.48 -3.02 14.25
C GLN A 233 -25.97 -4.00 13.16
N PRO A 234 -24.65 -4.10 12.92
CA PRO A 234 -24.14 -4.97 11.87
C PRO A 234 -24.46 -6.45 12.19
N ASP A 235 -24.52 -7.31 11.18
CA ASP A 235 -24.61 -8.76 11.41
C ASP A 235 -23.38 -9.22 12.22
N PRO A 236 -23.58 -9.69 13.47
CA PRO A 236 -22.47 -10.09 14.33
C PRO A 236 -21.72 -11.31 13.80
N ILE A 237 -22.36 -12.17 12.99
CA ILE A 237 -21.72 -13.35 12.41
C ILE A 237 -20.77 -12.93 11.29
N ALA A 238 -21.23 -12.09 10.37
CA ALA A 238 -20.42 -11.52 9.29
C ALA A 238 -19.19 -10.78 9.86
N VAL A 239 -19.40 -9.85 10.80
CA VAL A 239 -18.30 -9.07 11.39
C VAL A 239 -17.30 -9.96 12.12
N LYS A 240 -17.76 -10.93 12.92
CA LYS A 240 -16.86 -11.86 13.63
C LYS A 240 -16.03 -12.69 12.65
N ARG A 241 -16.64 -13.22 11.59
CA ARG A 241 -15.93 -14.00 10.57
C ARG A 241 -14.85 -13.16 9.89
N ALA A 242 -15.18 -11.93 9.50
CA ALA A 242 -14.26 -11.03 8.84
C ALA A 242 -13.10 -10.59 9.75
N HIS A 243 -13.39 -10.35 11.04
CA HIS A 243 -12.39 -10.09 12.07
C HIS A 243 -11.40 -11.24 12.25
N GLU A 244 -11.90 -12.48 12.39
CA GLU A 244 -11.07 -13.68 12.54
C GLU A 244 -10.23 -13.97 11.29
N ALA A 245 -10.81 -13.82 10.10
CA ALA A 245 -10.08 -14.00 8.84
C ALA A 245 -8.95 -12.97 8.68
N THR A 246 -9.23 -11.71 9.01
CA THR A 246 -8.22 -10.63 8.93
C THR A 246 -7.06 -10.88 9.88
N PHE A 247 -7.33 -11.34 11.11
CA PHE A 247 -6.30 -11.72 12.08
C PHE A 247 -5.45 -12.90 11.57
N ALA A 248 -6.08 -13.93 11.01
CA ALA A 248 -5.40 -15.11 10.50
C ALA A 248 -4.43 -14.75 9.36
N GLU A 249 -4.89 -13.99 8.37
CA GLU A 249 -4.08 -13.54 7.23
C GLU A 249 -2.90 -12.66 7.68
N GLY A 250 -3.16 -11.65 8.51
CA GLY A 250 -2.12 -10.75 9.02
C GLY A 250 -1.05 -11.49 9.84
N SER A 251 -1.48 -12.37 10.75
CA SER A 251 -0.58 -13.19 11.57
C SER A 251 0.24 -14.18 10.73
N GLN A 252 -0.35 -14.75 9.68
CA GLN A 252 0.36 -15.65 8.76
C GLN A 252 1.49 -14.93 7.99
N LEU A 253 1.30 -13.67 7.61
CA LEU A 253 2.30 -12.91 6.84
C LEU A 253 3.57 -12.61 7.63
N VAL A 254 3.46 -12.25 8.92
CA VAL A 254 4.61 -11.73 9.68
C VAL A 254 4.91 -12.47 10.99
N GLY A 255 4.04 -13.42 11.39
CA GLY A 255 4.10 -14.10 12.68
C GLY A 255 3.43 -13.30 13.81
N GLY A 256 3.06 -13.98 14.89
CA GLY A 256 2.24 -13.42 15.96
C GLY A 256 2.83 -12.17 16.65
N ASP A 257 4.12 -12.18 16.98
CA ASP A 257 4.74 -11.06 17.70
C ASP A 257 4.76 -9.78 16.86
N LYS A 258 5.27 -9.86 15.63
CA LYS A 258 5.29 -8.73 14.69
C LYS A 258 3.90 -8.27 14.31
N TRP A 259 2.94 -9.19 14.25
CA TRP A 259 1.55 -8.86 13.98
C TRP A 259 0.98 -7.96 15.08
N ILE A 260 1.23 -8.27 16.35
CA ILE A 260 0.81 -7.45 17.50
C ILE A 260 1.44 -6.05 17.43
N GLU A 261 2.72 -5.96 17.09
CA GLU A 261 3.43 -4.68 16.95
C GLU A 261 2.80 -3.76 15.88
N LEU A 262 2.20 -4.33 14.84
CA LEU A 262 1.59 -3.56 13.74
C LEU A 262 0.23 -2.95 14.11
N TRP A 263 -0.68 -3.73 14.70
CA TRP A 263 -2.04 -3.24 14.96
C TRP A 263 -2.17 -2.52 16.30
N THR A 264 -1.29 -2.77 17.28
CA THR A 264 -1.41 -2.14 18.62
C THR A 264 -1.37 -0.60 18.55
N PRO A 265 -0.45 0.05 17.82
CA PRO A 265 -0.43 1.51 17.69
C PRO A 265 -1.70 2.09 17.06
N LEU A 266 -2.40 1.32 16.22
CA LEU A 266 -3.66 1.76 15.61
C LEU A 266 -4.77 1.91 16.66
N LEU A 267 -4.71 1.19 17.79
CA LEU A 267 -5.65 1.39 18.90
C LEU A 267 -5.50 2.76 19.56
N ASP A 268 -4.28 3.29 19.67
CA ASP A 268 -4.05 4.64 20.19
C ASP A 268 -4.62 5.70 19.24
N GLN A 269 -4.48 5.48 17.92
CA GLN A 269 -5.12 6.32 16.90
C GLN A 269 -6.65 6.27 17.03
N VAL A 270 -7.24 5.09 17.19
CA VAL A 270 -8.69 4.93 17.44
C VAL A 270 -9.12 5.66 18.70
N LYS A 271 -8.36 5.55 19.80
CA LYS A 271 -8.65 6.26 21.05
C LYS A 271 -8.59 7.77 20.88
N SER A 272 -7.60 8.29 20.16
CA SER A 272 -7.49 9.71 19.84
C SER A 272 -8.71 10.18 19.03
N GLN A 273 -9.06 9.43 17.99
CA GLN A 273 -10.23 9.69 17.15
C GLN A 273 -11.55 9.64 17.92
N LEU A 274 -11.73 8.67 18.83
CA LEU A 274 -12.90 8.62 19.71
C LEU A 274 -13.04 9.89 20.55
N ASN A 275 -11.93 10.44 21.06
CA ASN A 275 -11.93 11.67 21.84
C ASN A 275 -12.23 12.92 20.98
N GLU A 276 -11.74 12.94 19.74
CA GLU A 276 -11.87 14.10 18.84
C GLU A 276 -13.26 14.21 18.20
N LYS A 277 -13.75 13.14 17.57
CA LYS A 277 -15.00 13.14 16.77
C LYS A 277 -16.17 12.41 17.45
N GLY A 278 -15.93 11.62 18.49
CA GLY A 278 -16.95 10.81 19.14
C GLY A 278 -17.23 9.49 18.43
N ALA A 279 -17.88 8.56 19.14
CA ALA A 279 -18.11 7.20 18.67
C ALA A 279 -19.06 7.13 17.46
N LEU A 280 -20.07 8.00 17.42
CA LEU A 280 -21.03 8.05 16.32
C LEU A 280 -20.34 8.24 14.96
N LEU A 281 -19.57 9.32 14.83
CA LEU A 281 -18.91 9.67 13.58
C LEU A 281 -17.84 8.65 13.23
N LEU A 282 -17.04 8.24 14.22
CA LEU A 282 -16.01 7.22 14.00
C LEU A 282 -16.64 5.92 13.46
N CYS A 283 -17.77 5.47 14.00
CA CYS A 283 -18.40 4.24 13.55
C CYS A 283 -18.93 4.31 12.12
N VAL A 284 -19.57 5.42 11.74
CA VAL A 284 -20.02 5.64 10.36
C VAL A 284 -18.82 5.68 9.40
N GLU A 285 -17.74 6.34 9.79
CA GLU A 285 -16.51 6.41 8.98
C GLU A 285 -15.81 5.05 8.87
N THR A 286 -15.75 4.26 9.95
CA THR A 286 -15.16 2.91 9.93
C THR A 286 -15.94 1.96 9.03
N GLU A 287 -17.26 2.04 9.04
CA GLU A 287 -18.11 1.26 8.13
C GLU A 287 -17.86 1.67 6.66
N ALA A 288 -17.85 2.96 6.38
CA ALA A 288 -17.58 3.48 5.04
C ALA A 288 -16.16 3.12 4.55
N HIS A 289 -15.17 3.13 5.45
CA HIS A 289 -13.80 2.73 5.17
C HIS A 289 -13.69 1.26 4.76
N LEU A 290 -14.27 0.35 5.54
CA LEU A 290 -14.32 -1.08 5.20
C LEU A 290 -15.07 -1.32 3.89
N ARG A 291 -16.24 -0.69 3.71
CA ARG A 291 -17.04 -0.80 2.48
C ARG A 291 -16.29 -0.28 1.25
N GLY A 292 -15.59 0.84 1.37
CA GLY A 292 -14.77 1.42 0.30
C GLY A 292 -13.61 0.51 -0.13
N GLN A 293 -13.14 -0.35 0.77
CA GLN A 293 -12.17 -1.41 0.47
C GLN A 293 -12.81 -2.70 -0.05
N GLY A 294 -14.12 -2.69 -0.38
CA GLY A 294 -14.87 -3.85 -0.84
C GLY A 294 -15.06 -4.93 0.23
N GLN A 295 -14.98 -4.56 1.51
CA GLN A 295 -15.10 -5.49 2.63
C GLN A 295 -16.55 -5.63 3.12
N GLU A 296 -16.88 -6.81 3.63
CA GLU A 296 -18.20 -7.11 4.23
C GLU A 296 -18.31 -6.43 5.60
N THR A 297 -19.27 -5.53 5.79
CA THR A 297 -19.43 -4.78 7.06
C THR A 297 -20.55 -5.33 7.96
N GLY A 298 -21.34 -6.31 7.50
CA GLY A 298 -22.56 -6.74 8.17
C GLY A 298 -23.68 -5.68 8.18
N VAL A 299 -23.47 -4.52 7.55
CA VAL A 299 -24.52 -3.54 7.27
C VAL A 299 -25.01 -3.80 5.84
N GLU A 300 -26.15 -4.47 5.72
CA GLU A 300 -26.67 -4.94 4.42
C GLU A 300 -27.81 -4.09 3.84
N GLY A 301 -28.18 -3.02 4.54
CA GLY A 301 -29.28 -2.15 4.15
C GLY A 301 -29.50 -1.00 5.13
N PRO A 302 -30.45 -0.10 4.82
CA PRO A 302 -30.88 0.95 5.75
C PRO A 302 -31.61 0.34 6.97
N SER A 303 -32.10 1.18 7.87
CA SER A 303 -32.74 0.74 9.11
C SER A 303 -34.13 0.10 8.95
N PHE A 304 -34.59 -0.09 7.71
CA PHE A 304 -35.91 -0.61 7.36
C PHE A 304 -35.81 -1.59 6.19
N PRO A 305 -36.78 -2.52 6.03
CA PRO A 305 -36.77 -3.47 4.92
C PRO A 305 -36.99 -2.76 3.59
N CYS A 306 -36.09 -2.98 2.63
CA CYS A 306 -36.20 -2.35 1.31
C CYS A 306 -37.41 -2.80 0.49
N ALA A 307 -38.03 -3.93 0.83
CA ALA A 307 -39.31 -4.35 0.25
C ALA A 307 -40.48 -3.42 0.62
N ASP A 308 -40.36 -2.69 1.72
CA ASP A 308 -41.38 -1.76 2.21
C ASP A 308 -41.14 -0.31 1.76
N ALA A 309 -40.08 -0.06 0.98
CA ALA A 309 -39.74 1.28 0.50
C ALA A 309 -40.81 1.82 -0.45
N ALA A 310 -41.38 2.98 -0.12
CA ALA A 310 -42.50 3.57 -0.87
C ALA A 310 -42.18 4.96 -1.44
N THR A 311 -41.22 5.67 -0.83
CA THR A 311 -40.86 7.04 -1.23
C THR A 311 -39.59 7.05 -2.08
N PRO A 312 -39.39 8.09 -2.93
CA PRO A 312 -38.12 8.26 -3.67
C PRO A 312 -36.89 8.26 -2.76
N THR A 313 -37.01 8.81 -1.56
CA THR A 313 -35.95 8.80 -0.54
C THR A 313 -35.65 7.40 -0.03
N GLU A 314 -36.67 6.62 0.33
CA GLU A 314 -36.46 5.24 0.81
C GLU A 314 -35.86 4.34 -0.29
N LEU A 315 -36.33 4.50 -1.53
CA LEU A 315 -35.76 3.77 -2.67
C LEU A 315 -34.30 4.13 -2.90
N SER A 316 -33.93 5.42 -2.80
CA SER A 316 -32.53 5.86 -2.90
C SER A 316 -31.67 5.34 -1.75
N LEU A 317 -32.17 5.34 -0.51
CA LEU A 317 -31.49 4.73 0.64
C LEU A 317 -31.21 3.24 0.41
N CYS A 318 -32.16 2.51 -0.16
CA CYS A 318 -31.98 1.10 -0.48
C CYS A 318 -30.97 0.83 -1.60
N GLN A 319 -30.81 1.76 -2.54
CA GLN A 319 -29.91 1.63 -3.69
C GLN A 319 -28.51 2.21 -3.46
N THR A 320 -28.29 2.91 -2.34
CA THR A 320 -27.05 3.64 -2.05
C THR A 320 -26.40 3.09 -0.79
N PRO A 321 -25.49 2.10 -0.89
CA PRO A 321 -24.83 1.48 0.26
C PRO A 321 -24.14 2.44 1.21
N GLU A 322 -23.61 3.55 0.70
CA GLU A 322 -22.92 4.59 1.46
C GLU A 322 -23.83 5.33 2.45
N LEU A 323 -25.16 5.22 2.29
CA LEU A 323 -26.16 5.81 3.18
C LEU A 323 -26.62 4.86 4.29
N TRP A 324 -26.35 3.55 4.19
CA TRP A 324 -26.92 2.55 5.10
C TRP A 324 -26.48 2.74 6.55
N ALA A 325 -25.17 2.89 6.79
CA ALA A 325 -24.65 3.12 8.14
C ALA A 325 -25.19 4.42 8.76
N LYS A 326 -25.30 5.49 7.95
CA LYS A 326 -25.84 6.78 8.36
C LYS A 326 -27.31 6.66 8.79
N ASP A 327 -28.10 5.96 7.99
CA ASP A 327 -29.52 5.72 8.29
C ASP A 327 -29.73 4.87 9.55
N ARG A 328 -28.99 3.77 9.68
CA ARG A 328 -29.03 2.91 10.89
C ARG A 328 -28.60 3.66 12.14
N ALA A 329 -27.52 4.43 12.07
CA ALA A 329 -27.06 5.25 13.19
C ALA A 329 -28.13 6.26 13.64
N MET A 330 -28.75 6.96 12.69
CA MET A 330 -29.84 7.90 12.96
C MET A 330 -31.04 7.20 13.64
N ASN A 331 -31.43 6.02 13.14
CA ASN A 331 -32.52 5.24 13.74
C ASN A 331 -32.18 4.75 15.16
N SER A 332 -30.98 4.23 15.39
CA SER A 332 -30.53 3.75 16.69
C SER A 332 -30.51 4.88 17.74
N ILE A 333 -29.98 6.04 17.37
CA ILE A 333 -29.99 7.23 18.24
C ILE A 333 -31.42 7.66 18.55
N TYR A 334 -32.29 7.71 17.53
CA TYR A 334 -33.69 8.05 17.71
C TYR A 334 -34.39 7.10 18.71
N MET A 335 -34.20 5.80 18.54
CA MET A 335 -34.80 4.78 19.42
C MET A 335 -34.25 4.90 20.85
N TRP A 336 -32.96 5.16 21.01
CA TRP A 336 -32.37 5.39 22.32
C TRP A 336 -32.93 6.64 23.00
N ILE A 337 -33.00 7.78 22.29
CA ILE A 337 -33.59 9.02 22.81
C ILE A 337 -35.05 8.79 23.23
N ARG A 338 -35.82 8.09 22.40
CA ARG A 338 -37.24 7.83 22.65
C ARG A 338 -37.46 7.03 23.93
N ASN A 339 -36.55 6.12 24.27
CA ASN A 339 -36.72 5.18 25.38
C ASN A 339 -36.04 5.65 26.68
N ASN A 340 -34.95 6.41 26.58
CA ASN A 340 -34.08 6.70 27.73
C ASN A 340 -34.11 8.16 28.20
N VAL A 341 -34.78 9.06 27.48
CA VAL A 341 -34.80 10.49 27.81
C VAL A 341 -36.10 10.92 28.47
N GLU A 342 -36.01 11.84 29.44
CA GLU A 342 -37.14 12.43 30.16
C GLU A 342 -38.21 12.99 29.21
N LYS A 343 -39.49 12.93 29.61
CA LYS A 343 -40.63 13.24 28.74
C LYS A 343 -40.56 14.64 28.11
N SER A 344 -40.13 15.64 28.86
CA SER A 344 -40.05 17.02 28.37
C SER A 344 -38.96 17.19 27.29
N VAL A 345 -37.78 16.64 27.53
CA VAL A 345 -36.64 16.64 26.59
C VAL A 345 -36.96 15.81 25.36
N ARG A 346 -37.55 14.63 25.54
CA ARG A 346 -38.02 13.74 24.46
C ARG A 346 -38.97 14.46 23.50
N LYS A 347 -39.95 15.21 24.02
CA LYS A 347 -40.89 15.98 23.19
C LYS A 347 -40.18 16.98 22.28
N ARG A 348 -39.15 17.68 22.79
CA ARG A 348 -38.36 18.63 22.01
C ARG A 348 -37.54 17.91 20.93
N LEU A 349 -36.83 16.84 21.29
CA LEU A 349 -36.00 16.09 20.35
C LEU A 349 -36.81 15.46 19.21
N LEU A 350 -38.01 14.94 19.52
CA LEU A 350 -38.94 14.42 18.50
C LEU A 350 -39.45 15.51 17.54
N ALA A 351 -39.63 16.74 18.03
CA ALA A 351 -40.02 17.86 17.16
C ALA A 351 -38.90 18.20 16.16
N VAL A 352 -37.65 18.27 16.65
CA VAL A 352 -36.47 18.48 15.79
C VAL A 352 -36.29 17.34 14.79
N GLN A 353 -36.50 16.08 15.23
CA GLN A 353 -36.40 14.92 14.34
C GLN A 353 -37.39 14.97 13.18
N ARG A 354 -38.63 15.42 13.42
CA ARG A 354 -39.65 15.54 12.37
C ARG A 354 -39.30 16.60 11.33
N LEU A 355 -38.69 17.70 11.76
CA LEU A 355 -38.19 18.73 10.84
C LEU A 355 -37.06 18.16 9.98
N TRP A 356 -36.08 17.50 10.59
CA TRP A 356 -35.00 16.85 9.86
C TRP A 356 -35.50 15.79 8.86
N LEU A 357 -36.50 14.97 9.23
CA LEU A 357 -37.11 14.00 8.31
C LEU A 357 -37.77 14.68 7.11
N LYS A 358 -38.37 15.86 7.30
CA LYS A 358 -38.92 16.66 6.20
C LYS A 358 -37.81 17.13 5.28
N ASP A 359 -36.71 17.64 5.83
CA ASP A 359 -35.56 18.12 5.04
C ASP A 359 -34.91 16.97 4.26
N ARG A 360 -34.71 15.81 4.91
CA ARG A 360 -34.26 14.58 4.25
C ARG A 360 -35.18 14.17 3.10
N ASN A 361 -36.49 14.13 3.33
CA ASN A 361 -37.44 13.70 2.31
C ASN A 361 -37.58 14.71 1.16
N ASN A 362 -37.28 16.01 1.39
CA ASN A 362 -37.23 17.01 0.33
C ASN A 362 -36.10 16.75 -0.68
N CYS A 363 -35.04 16.01 -0.31
CA CYS A 363 -34.03 15.54 -1.26
C CYS A 363 -34.59 14.55 -2.29
N GLY A 364 -35.74 13.92 -2.04
CA GLY A 364 -36.25 12.86 -2.91
C GLY A 364 -35.21 11.74 -3.07
N GLY A 365 -34.91 11.37 -4.31
CA GLY A 365 -33.92 10.34 -4.64
C GLY A 365 -32.49 10.84 -4.88
N ASP A 366 -32.18 12.12 -4.57
CA ASP A 366 -30.83 12.67 -4.72
C ASP A 366 -29.91 12.18 -3.61
N ALA A 367 -29.05 11.21 -3.94
CA ALA A 367 -28.09 10.62 -3.01
C ALA A 367 -27.05 11.62 -2.47
N SER A 368 -26.67 12.65 -3.24
CA SER A 368 -25.72 13.67 -2.78
C SER A 368 -26.37 14.59 -1.75
N CYS A 369 -27.61 15.02 -2.01
CA CYS A 369 -28.42 15.78 -1.06
C CYS A 369 -28.66 14.97 0.22
N LEU A 370 -29.04 13.70 0.10
CA LEU A 370 -29.25 12.82 1.26
C LEU A 370 -27.98 12.69 2.10
N ASN A 371 -26.83 12.41 1.47
CA ASN A 371 -25.55 12.35 2.16
C ASN A 371 -25.27 13.62 2.98
N ALA A 372 -25.43 14.80 2.38
CA ALA A 372 -25.22 16.07 3.06
C ALA A 372 -26.15 16.28 4.27
N ILE A 373 -27.43 15.90 4.15
CA ILE A 373 -28.41 16.00 5.23
C ILE A 373 -28.10 15.02 6.38
N TYR A 374 -27.63 13.81 6.07
CA TYR A 374 -27.18 12.88 7.09
C TYR A 374 -25.90 13.38 7.78
N ASP A 375 -24.90 13.82 7.02
CA ASP A 375 -23.61 14.24 7.57
C ASP A 375 -23.75 15.45 8.50
N GLN A 376 -24.54 16.46 8.08
CA GLN A 376 -24.86 17.59 8.94
C GLN A 376 -25.46 17.12 10.27
N ARG A 377 -26.44 16.23 10.21
CA ARG A 377 -27.18 15.79 11.39
C ARG A 377 -26.36 14.90 12.31
N LEU A 378 -25.58 13.97 11.76
CA LEU A 378 -24.69 13.13 12.54
C LEU A 378 -23.62 13.97 13.24
N ASN A 379 -23.13 15.03 12.59
CA ASN A 379 -22.20 15.97 13.23
C ASN A 379 -22.85 16.75 14.39
N GLU A 380 -24.11 17.19 14.25
CA GLU A 380 -24.88 17.79 15.36
C GLU A 380 -25.03 16.82 16.55
N LEU A 381 -25.09 15.51 16.27
CA LEU A 381 -25.31 14.44 17.24
C LEU A 381 -24.01 13.75 17.68
N ARG A 382 -22.83 14.22 17.26
CA ARG A 382 -21.53 13.55 17.46
C ARG A 382 -21.18 13.27 18.93
N ALA A 383 -21.72 14.06 19.85
CA ALA A 383 -21.52 13.91 21.29
C ALA A 383 -22.40 12.81 21.92
N ILE A 384 -23.35 12.23 21.16
CA ILE A 384 -24.16 11.12 21.64
C ILE A 384 -23.32 9.86 21.66
N ASP A 385 -23.32 9.22 22.82
CA ASP A 385 -22.70 7.93 23.03
C ASP A 385 -23.77 6.92 23.46
N LEU A 386 -23.93 5.85 22.66
CA LEU A 386 -24.86 4.78 22.97
C LEU A 386 -24.15 3.74 23.86
N PRO A 387 -24.80 3.27 24.93
CA PRO A 387 -24.23 2.24 25.78
C PRO A 387 -24.01 0.95 24.96
N SER A 388 -22.83 0.35 25.13
CA SER A 388 -22.43 -0.93 24.54
C SER A 388 -23.19 -2.11 25.12
#